data_AF-A0A834DXC1-F1
#
_entry.id   AF-A0A834DXC1-F1
#
_cell.length_a   1.000
_cell.length_b   1.000
_cell.length_c   1.000
_cell.angle_alpha   90.00
_cell.angle_beta   90.00
_cell.angle_gamma   90.00
#
_symmetry.space_group_name_H-M   'P 1'
#
loop_
_entity.id
_entity.type
_entity.pdbx_description
1 polymer ?
#
loop_
_entity_poly.entity_id
_entity_poly.type
_entity_poly.pdbx_seq_one_letter_code
_entity_poly.pdbx_strand_id
1 'polypeptide(L)'
;MANSERTFIAIKPDGVQRQLVGEIIKRFEQKGFRLVAMKFIQASEDLLKEHYIDLKDRPFFTGLVKYMHSGPVVAMVWEGLNVVKTGRVMLGETNPADSKPGTIRGDFCIQVGRTMANTERTFIAIKPDGVQRGLVGEIIKRFEQKGFRLVAMKFLRASNELLKEHYIDLKDRPFYPGLVKYMNSGPVVAMEHHSRQ
;
A
#
# COMPACT_ATOMS: atom_id res chain seq x y z
N MET A 1 24.42 9.19 10.41
CA MET A 1 24.36 7.94 9.62
C MET A 1 22.92 7.75 9.17
N ALA A 2 22.67 7.49 7.89
CA ALA A 2 21.32 7.15 7.45
C ALA A 2 20.94 5.81 8.10
N ASN A 3 19.86 5.77 8.88
CA ASN A 3 19.39 4.54 9.49
C ASN A 3 18.81 3.64 8.39
N SER A 4 19.50 2.53 8.11
CA SER A 4 19.17 1.58 7.04
C SER A 4 18.22 0.47 7.50
N GLU A 5 17.69 0.51 8.73
CA GLU A 5 16.77 -0.53 9.21
C GLU A 5 15.48 -0.48 8.40
N ARG A 6 15.04 -1.66 7.94
CA ARG A 6 13.83 -1.84 7.13
C ARG A 6 12.95 -2.91 7.74
N THR A 7 11.64 -2.72 7.61
CA THR A 7 10.65 -3.75 7.96
C THR A 7 9.67 -3.96 6.83
N PHE A 8 9.23 -5.20 6.69
CA PHE A 8 8.11 -5.58 5.84
C PHE A 8 6.81 -5.41 6.63
N ILE A 9 5.79 -4.80 6.02
CA ILE A 9 4.44 -4.68 6.57
C ILE A 9 3.45 -4.99 5.46
N ALA A 10 2.44 -5.81 5.74
CA ALA A 10 1.38 -6.14 4.80
C ALA A 10 0.01 -5.75 5.36
N ILE A 11 -0.77 -5.05 4.55
CA ILE A 11 -2.21 -4.87 4.79
C ILE A 11 -2.91 -6.08 4.19
N LYS A 12 -3.60 -6.82 5.05
CA LYS A 12 -4.30 -8.06 4.72
C LYS A 12 -5.58 -7.79 3.89
N PRO A 13 -6.21 -8.83 3.30
CA PRO A 13 -7.35 -8.64 2.41
C PRO A 13 -8.53 -7.89 3.03
N ASP A 14 -8.81 -8.11 4.31
CA ASP A 14 -9.86 -7.39 5.05
C ASP A 14 -9.54 -5.89 5.20
N GLY A 15 -8.28 -5.53 5.48
CA GLY A 15 -7.86 -4.13 5.55
C GLY A 15 -8.01 -3.40 4.21
N VAL A 16 -7.74 -4.11 3.11
CA VAL A 16 -7.96 -3.59 1.74
C VAL A 16 -9.45 -3.46 1.44
N GLN A 17 -10.25 -4.50 1.70
CA GLN A 17 -11.70 -4.50 1.46
C GLN A 17 -12.42 -3.40 2.25
N ARG A 18 -11.93 -3.12 3.45
CA ARG A 18 -12.46 -2.08 4.35
C ARG A 18 -11.91 -0.69 4.09
N GLN A 19 -11.10 -0.52 3.03
CA GLN A 19 -10.56 0.78 2.60
C GLN A 19 -9.76 1.46 3.72
N LEU A 20 -8.86 0.69 4.35
CA LEU A 20 -7.96 1.16 5.40
C LEU A 20 -6.53 1.39 4.89
N VAL A 21 -6.30 1.31 3.58
CA VAL A 21 -4.94 1.36 3.00
C VAL A 21 -4.32 2.72 3.26
N GLY A 22 -5.04 3.79 2.93
CA GLY A 22 -4.55 5.15 3.10
C GLY A 22 -4.33 5.52 4.57
N GLU A 23 -5.27 5.15 5.45
CA GLU A 23 -5.17 5.45 6.88
C GLU A 23 -3.97 4.72 7.53
N ILE A 24 -3.71 3.46 7.17
CA ILE A 24 -2.56 2.71 7.70
C ILE A 24 -1.25 3.34 7.20
N ILE A 25 -1.11 3.59 5.89
CA ILE A 25 0.09 4.21 5.32
C ILE A 25 0.37 5.56 5.99
N LYS A 26 -0.68 6.38 6.14
CA LYS A 26 -0.60 7.70 6.76
C LYS A 26 -0.03 7.62 8.18
N ARG A 27 -0.38 6.62 8.98
CA ARG A 27 0.19 6.47 10.33
C ARG A 27 1.70 6.24 10.31
N PHE A 28 2.21 5.45 9.38
CA PHE A 28 3.65 5.22 9.23
C PHE A 28 4.37 6.47 8.70
N GLU A 29 3.80 7.18 7.73
CA GLU A 29 4.35 8.46 7.23
C GLU A 29 4.37 9.52 8.34
N GLN A 30 3.28 9.68 9.09
CA GLN A 30 3.19 10.63 10.21
C GLN A 30 4.14 10.29 11.36
N LYS A 31 4.48 9.01 11.54
CA LYS A 31 5.51 8.59 12.51
C LYS A 31 6.92 9.01 12.07
N GLY A 32 7.11 9.35 10.80
CA GLY A 32 8.39 9.72 10.21
C GLY A 32 9.11 8.56 9.50
N PHE A 33 8.42 7.44 9.25
CA PHE A 33 9.00 6.35 8.46
C PHE A 33 8.90 6.62 6.97
N ARG A 34 9.96 6.22 6.25
CA ARG A 34 10.05 6.38 4.81
C ARG A 34 9.47 5.14 4.13
N LEU A 35 8.48 5.34 3.26
CA LEU A 35 8.01 4.29 2.37
C LEU A 35 9.08 4.03 1.29
N VAL A 36 9.60 2.80 1.25
CA VAL A 36 10.69 2.42 0.32
C VAL A 36 10.15 1.71 -0.91
N ALA A 37 9.15 0.86 -0.71
CA ALA A 37 8.51 0.09 -1.76
C ALA A 37 7.09 -0.27 -1.33
N MET A 38 6.20 -0.41 -2.30
CA MET A 38 4.88 -1.00 -2.08
C MET A 38 4.36 -1.68 -3.34
N LYS A 39 3.52 -2.70 -3.15
CA LYS A 39 2.86 -3.43 -4.23
C LYS A 39 1.47 -3.89 -3.79
N PHE A 40 0.49 -3.69 -4.65
CA PHE A 40 -0.82 -4.32 -4.52
C PHE A 40 -0.81 -5.63 -5.29
N ILE A 41 -1.03 -6.76 -4.61
CA ILE A 41 -0.93 -8.09 -5.22
C ILE A 41 -2.06 -9.00 -4.77
N GLN A 42 -2.58 -9.81 -5.70
CA GLN A 42 -3.24 -11.06 -5.36
C GLN A 42 -2.13 -12.11 -5.20
N ALA A 43 -1.76 -12.46 -3.97
CA ALA A 43 -0.70 -13.41 -3.72
C ALA A 43 -1.17 -14.83 -4.08
N SER A 44 -0.34 -15.60 -4.81
CA SER A 44 -0.61 -17.02 -5.07
C SER A 44 -0.51 -17.84 -3.78
N GLU A 45 -1.18 -18.98 -3.72
CA GLU A 45 -1.04 -19.88 -2.58
C GLU A 45 0.41 -20.32 -2.36
N ASP A 46 1.17 -20.58 -3.44
CA ASP A 46 2.56 -21.02 -3.32
C ASP A 46 3.44 -19.95 -2.67
N LEU A 47 3.29 -18.69 -3.09
CA LEU A 47 3.98 -17.57 -2.46
C LEU A 47 3.59 -17.42 -0.97
N LEU A 48 2.33 -17.64 -0.62
CA LEU A 48 1.85 -17.56 0.76
C LEU A 48 2.35 -18.73 1.62
N LYS A 49 2.40 -19.94 1.08
CA LYS A 49 2.96 -21.12 1.75
C LYS A 49 4.44 -20.94 2.02
N GLU A 50 5.18 -20.41 1.05
CA GLU A 50 6.60 -20.06 1.21
C GLU A 50 6.77 -18.94 2.26
N HIS A 51 5.99 -17.87 2.17
CA HIS A 51 6.07 -16.75 3.11
C HIS A 51 5.80 -17.14 4.57
N TYR A 52 4.88 -18.09 4.81
CA TYR A 52 4.51 -18.57 6.13
C TYR A 52 5.09 -19.95 6.47
N ILE A 53 6.19 -20.35 5.83
CA ILE A 53 6.74 -21.72 5.97
C ILE A 53 7.02 -22.12 7.43
N ASP A 54 7.43 -21.17 8.27
CA ASP A 54 7.69 -21.37 9.71
C ASP A 54 6.42 -21.77 10.49
N LEU A 55 5.23 -21.57 9.91
CA LEU A 55 3.94 -21.89 10.51
C LEU A 55 3.32 -23.16 9.94
N LYS A 56 3.99 -23.89 9.02
CA LYS A 56 3.41 -25.02 8.28
C LYS A 56 2.77 -26.10 9.16
N ASP A 57 3.36 -26.35 10.33
CA ASP A 57 2.93 -27.39 11.27
C ASP A 57 1.86 -26.89 12.28
N ARG A 58 1.43 -25.62 12.18
CA ARG A 58 0.42 -25.04 13.06
C ARG A 58 -0.99 -25.42 12.56
N PRO A 59 -1.95 -25.72 13.45
CA PRO A 59 -3.28 -26.18 13.05
C PRO A 59 -4.07 -25.14 12.23
N PHE A 60 -3.71 -23.86 12.32
CA PHE A 60 -4.34 -22.77 11.59
C PHE A 60 -3.66 -22.42 10.25
N PHE A 61 -2.58 -23.10 9.86
CA PHE A 61 -1.78 -22.76 8.67
C PHE A 61 -2.61 -22.73 7.38
N THR A 62 -3.35 -23.80 7.11
CA THR A 62 -4.22 -23.91 5.93
C THR A 62 -5.27 -22.80 5.90
N GLY A 63 -5.85 -22.48 7.07
CA GLY A 63 -6.81 -21.37 7.20
C GLY A 63 -6.18 -20.02 6.94
N LEU A 64 -4.96 -19.79 7.44
CA LEU A 64 -4.19 -18.56 7.21
C LEU A 64 -3.88 -18.35 5.73
N VAL A 65 -3.38 -19.38 5.04
CA VAL A 65 -3.09 -19.30 3.59
C VAL A 65 -4.37 -19.01 2.81
N LYS A 66 -5.45 -19.74 3.09
CA LYS A 66 -6.75 -19.53 2.43
C LYS A 66 -7.28 -18.11 2.63
N TYR A 67 -7.19 -17.57 3.85
CA TYR A 67 -7.61 -16.20 4.15
C TYR A 67 -6.72 -15.17 3.44
N MET A 68 -5.40 -15.34 3.47
CA MET A 68 -4.50 -14.41 2.77
C MET A 68 -4.67 -14.47 1.25
N HIS A 69 -5.11 -15.60 0.70
CA HIS A 69 -5.44 -15.78 -0.71
C HIS A 69 -6.85 -15.29 -1.07
N SER A 70 -7.71 -14.93 -0.10
CA SER A 70 -9.11 -14.58 -0.37
C SER A 70 -9.30 -13.22 -1.06
N GLY A 71 -8.23 -12.43 -1.21
CA GLY A 71 -8.26 -11.13 -1.83
C GLY A 71 -6.87 -10.49 -1.88
N PRO A 72 -6.79 -9.26 -2.41
CA PRO A 72 -5.51 -8.59 -2.59
C PRO A 72 -4.92 -8.11 -1.28
N VAL A 73 -3.61 -8.05 -1.23
CA VAL A 73 -2.83 -7.48 -0.13
C VAL A 73 -2.01 -6.29 -0.61
N VAL A 74 -1.76 -5.34 0.29
CA VAL A 74 -0.79 -4.26 0.06
C VAL A 74 0.47 -4.58 0.85
N ALA A 75 1.48 -5.09 0.14
CA ALA A 75 2.80 -5.37 0.67
C ALA A 75 3.65 -4.09 0.63
N MET A 76 4.32 -3.75 1.73
CA MET A 76 5.08 -2.51 1.87
C MET A 76 6.42 -2.75 2.59
N VAL A 77 7.41 -1.92 2.26
CA VAL A 77 8.69 -1.84 2.97
C VAL A 77 8.85 -0.43 3.54
N TRP A 78 9.05 -0.36 4.84
CA TRP A 78 9.27 0.89 5.59
C TRP A 78 10.70 0.97 6.10
N GLU A 79 11.29 2.15 6.06
CA GLU A 79 12.65 2.42 6.55
C GLU A 79 12.65 3.53 7.60
N GLY A 80 13.48 3.37 8.61
CA GLY A 80 13.74 4.40 9.62
C GLY A 80 14.35 3.83 10.89
N LEU A 81 14.61 4.71 11.86
CA LEU A 81 15.20 4.31 13.14
C LEU A 81 14.23 3.43 13.93
N ASN A 82 14.66 2.24 14.35
CA ASN A 82 13.86 1.31 15.15
C ASN A 82 12.51 0.99 14.49
N VAL A 83 12.44 1.00 13.16
CA VAL A 83 11.19 0.79 12.41
C VAL A 83 10.60 -0.59 12.67
N VAL A 84 11.43 -1.61 12.91
CA VAL A 84 10.94 -2.97 13.23
C VAL A 84 10.22 -2.95 14.59
N LYS A 85 10.89 -2.46 15.63
CA LYS A 85 10.34 -2.40 16.99
C LYS A 85 9.15 -1.46 17.08
N THR A 86 9.28 -0.25 16.55
CA THR A 86 8.23 0.77 16.59
C THR A 86 7.03 0.37 15.74
N GLY A 87 7.26 -0.24 14.57
CA GLY A 87 6.20 -0.77 13.72
C GLY A 87 5.36 -1.82 14.45
N ARG A 88 5.98 -2.75 15.21
CA ARG A 88 5.25 -3.71 16.04
C ARG A 88 4.38 -3.04 17.10
N VAL A 89 4.90 -2.02 17.78
CA VAL A 89 4.14 -1.23 18.77
C VAL A 89 2.95 -0.52 18.11
N MET A 90 3.15 0.08 16.94
CA MET A 90 2.08 0.76 16.20
C MET A 90 0.99 -0.20 15.72
N LEU A 91 1.36 -1.42 15.32
CA LEU A 91 0.39 -2.43 14.89
C LEU A 91 -0.53 -2.87 16.04
N GLY A 92 -0.01 -2.96 17.26
CA GLY A 92 -0.71 -3.54 18.41
C GLY A 92 -0.50 -5.05 18.52
N GLU A 93 -1.17 -5.68 19.48
CA GLU A 93 -1.04 -7.12 19.75
C GLU A 93 -1.65 -7.97 18.64
N THR A 94 -1.25 -9.24 18.53
CA THR A 94 -1.78 -10.13 17.47
C THR A 94 -3.28 -10.33 17.61
N ASN A 95 -3.77 -10.46 18.85
CA ASN A 95 -5.18 -10.47 19.17
C ASN A 95 -5.70 -9.02 19.26
N PRO A 96 -6.66 -8.61 18.43
CA PRO A 96 -7.25 -7.27 18.50
C PRO A 96 -7.85 -6.93 19.86
N ALA A 97 -8.40 -7.90 20.58
CA ALA A 97 -8.98 -7.68 21.91
C ALA A 97 -7.94 -7.22 22.95
N ASP A 98 -6.68 -7.61 22.75
CA ASP A 98 -5.55 -7.22 23.61
C ASP A 98 -4.83 -5.96 23.11
N SER A 99 -5.26 -5.42 21.95
CA SER A 99 -4.64 -4.25 21.34
C SER A 99 -5.13 -2.96 21.98
N LYS A 100 -4.19 -2.10 22.36
CA LYS A 100 -4.49 -0.82 23.03
C LYS A 100 -5.14 0.18 22.06
N PRO A 101 -6.03 1.07 22.54
CA PRO A 101 -6.51 2.22 21.76
C PRO A 101 -5.34 3.03 21.20
N GLY A 102 -5.46 3.49 19.94
CA GLY A 102 -4.40 4.17 19.20
C GLY A 102 -3.46 3.25 18.41
N THR A 103 -3.51 1.92 18.64
CA THR A 103 -2.82 0.96 17.77
C THR A 103 -3.67 0.65 16.54
N ILE A 104 -3.05 0.25 15.43
CA ILE A 104 -3.75 -0.03 14.17
C ILE A 104 -4.79 -1.15 14.38
N ARG A 105 -4.45 -2.23 15.08
CA ARG A 105 -5.40 -3.32 15.34
C ARG A 105 -6.47 -2.93 16.34
N GLY A 106 -6.12 -2.21 17.40
CA GLY A 106 -7.09 -1.73 18.40
C GLY A 106 -8.13 -0.78 17.79
N ASP A 107 -7.71 0.09 16.87
CA ASP A 107 -8.61 1.07 16.27
C ASP A 107 -9.45 0.49 15.12
N PHE A 108 -8.95 -0.52 14.41
CA PHE A 108 -9.55 -0.95 13.15
C PHE A 108 -9.97 -2.41 13.08
N CYS A 109 -9.53 -3.35 13.90
CA CYS A 109 -9.90 -4.75 13.71
C CYS A 109 -11.24 -5.10 14.41
N ILE A 110 -12.35 -5.06 13.66
CA ILE A 110 -13.65 -5.63 14.02
C ILE A 110 -14.18 -6.40 12.79
N GLN A 111 -14.72 -7.60 13.01
CA GLN A 111 -15.11 -8.54 11.96
C GLN A 111 -16.34 -8.03 11.19
N VAL A 112 -16.18 -7.65 9.91
CA VAL A 112 -17.30 -7.54 8.97
C VAL A 112 -16.78 -7.80 7.55
N GLY A 113 -17.51 -8.62 6.80
CA GLY A 113 -17.30 -8.84 5.37
C GLY A 113 -18.33 -8.12 4.50
N ARG A 114 -17.98 -7.89 3.22
CA ARG A 114 -18.84 -8.08 2.03
C ARG A 114 -18.13 -7.72 0.72
N THR A 115 -18.62 -8.33 -0.36
CA THR A 115 -18.04 -8.43 -1.72
C THR A 115 -18.63 -7.43 -2.75
N MET A 116 -18.25 -7.60 -4.03
CA MET A 116 -18.19 -6.75 -5.26
C MET A 116 -19.52 -6.14 -5.82
N ALA A 117 -19.62 -5.32 -6.89
CA ALA A 117 -18.81 -4.98 -8.08
C ALA A 117 -19.25 -3.64 -8.78
N ASN A 118 -18.43 -3.00 -9.64
CA ASN A 118 -18.72 -2.50 -11.02
C ASN A 118 -17.55 -1.70 -11.68
N THR A 119 -17.74 -1.22 -12.92
CA THR A 119 -16.88 -1.35 -14.12
C THR A 119 -15.93 -0.21 -14.50
N GLU A 120 -16.00 0.96 -13.85
CA GLU A 120 -15.17 2.11 -14.25
C GLU A 120 -13.89 2.22 -13.42
N ARG A 121 -12.75 2.24 -14.13
CA ARG A 121 -11.43 2.41 -13.53
C ARG A 121 -10.83 3.75 -13.93
N THR A 122 -10.27 4.46 -12.97
CA THR A 122 -9.51 5.68 -13.18
C THR A 122 -8.07 5.46 -12.76
N PHE A 123 -7.14 5.74 -13.67
CA PHE A 123 -5.72 5.79 -13.38
C PHE A 123 -5.36 7.09 -12.67
N ILE A 124 -4.61 7.00 -11.59
CA ILE A 124 -4.12 8.12 -10.79
C ILE A 124 -2.64 7.90 -10.52
N ALA A 125 -1.83 8.95 -10.63
CA ALA A 125 -0.41 8.91 -10.29
C ALA A 125 -0.09 9.91 -9.17
N ILE A 126 0.45 9.42 -8.06
CA ILE A 126 1.09 10.25 -7.04
C ILE A 126 2.51 10.52 -7.52
N LYS A 127 2.76 11.79 -7.82
CA LYS A 127 4.01 12.31 -8.38
C LYS A 127 5.18 12.20 -7.38
N PRO A 128 6.44 12.33 -7.85
CA PRO A 128 7.61 12.15 -6.99
C PRO A 128 7.64 13.03 -5.74
N ASP A 129 7.18 14.26 -5.83
CA ASP A 129 7.07 15.19 -4.69
C ASP A 129 6.09 14.68 -3.62
N GLY A 130 4.94 14.15 -4.03
CA GLY A 130 3.94 13.58 -3.11
C GLY A 130 4.48 12.36 -2.36
N VAL A 131 5.24 11.51 -3.05
CA VAL A 131 5.89 10.34 -2.43
C VAL A 131 6.99 10.78 -1.46
N GLN A 132 7.86 11.69 -1.89
CA GLN A 132 8.98 12.19 -1.07
C GLN A 132 8.50 12.91 0.20
N ARG A 133 7.36 13.59 0.14
CA ARG A 133 6.76 14.31 1.26
C ARG A 133 5.94 13.41 2.20
N GLY A 134 5.84 12.11 1.94
CA GLY A 134 5.03 11.20 2.75
C GLY A 134 3.54 11.53 2.69
N LEU A 135 3.02 11.82 1.49
CA LEU A 135 1.60 12.13 1.27
C LEU A 135 0.83 10.94 0.67
N VAL A 136 1.44 9.78 0.53
CA VAL A 136 0.82 8.63 -0.15
C VAL A 136 -0.43 8.19 0.60
N GLY A 137 -0.33 8.03 1.92
CA GLY A 137 -1.43 7.60 2.76
C GLY A 137 -2.54 8.63 2.83
N GLU A 138 -2.20 9.92 2.97
CA GLU A 138 -3.19 11.01 2.98
C GLU A 138 -3.97 11.10 1.66
N ILE A 139 -3.29 10.94 0.53
CA ILE A 139 -3.95 10.97 -0.79
C ILE A 139 -4.88 9.77 -0.94
N ILE A 140 -4.39 8.54 -0.70
CA ILE A 140 -5.21 7.32 -0.83
C ILE A 140 -6.42 7.39 0.10
N LYS A 141 -6.21 7.84 1.35
CA LYS A 141 -7.27 7.99 2.34
C LYS A 141 -8.39 8.90 1.83
N ARG A 142 -8.06 10.01 1.16
CA ARG A 142 -9.07 10.92 0.61
C ARG A 142 -9.91 10.25 -0.47
N PHE A 143 -9.32 9.42 -1.32
CA PHE A 143 -10.06 8.64 -2.31
C PHE A 143 -10.97 7.60 -1.64
N GLU A 144 -10.43 6.84 -0.68
CA GLU A 144 -11.20 5.87 0.11
C GLU A 144 -12.40 6.51 0.82
N GLN A 145 -12.21 7.68 1.46
CA GLN A 145 -13.29 8.43 2.12
C GLN A 145 -14.36 8.96 1.16
N LYS A 146 -14.00 9.17 -0.11
CA LYS A 146 -14.94 9.52 -1.18
C LYS A 146 -15.63 8.30 -1.80
N GLY A 147 -15.37 7.10 -1.28
CA GLY A 147 -15.97 5.85 -1.74
C GLY A 147 -15.24 5.19 -2.90
N PHE A 148 -14.08 5.73 -3.30
CA PHE A 148 -13.24 5.10 -4.31
C PHE A 148 -12.48 3.94 -3.70
N ARG A 149 -12.49 2.81 -4.40
CA ARG A 149 -11.81 1.60 -3.96
C ARG A 149 -10.58 1.34 -4.81
N LEU A 150 -9.48 0.99 -4.16
CA LEU A 150 -8.21 0.67 -4.80
C LEU A 150 -8.28 -0.71 -5.50
N VAL A 151 -7.95 -0.76 -6.79
CA VAL A 151 -7.95 -1.98 -7.62
C VAL A 151 -6.56 -2.49 -7.90
N ALA A 152 -5.63 -1.57 -8.15
CA ALA A 152 -4.25 -1.88 -8.44
C ALA A 152 -3.37 -0.73 -8.00
N MET A 153 -2.12 -1.03 -7.66
CA MET A 153 -1.14 -0.04 -7.27
C MET A 153 0.28 -0.56 -7.49
N LYS A 154 1.14 0.30 -7.98
CA LYS A 154 2.55 0.03 -8.19
C LYS A 154 3.40 1.21 -7.76
N PHE A 155 4.37 0.94 -6.90
CA PHE A 155 5.48 1.85 -6.64
C PHE A 155 6.57 1.58 -7.66
N LEU A 156 6.95 2.60 -8.43
CA LEU A 156 7.97 2.45 -9.45
C LEU A 156 8.74 3.74 -9.67
N ARG A 157 9.98 3.60 -10.12
CA ARG A 157 10.68 4.68 -10.82
C ARG A 157 10.47 4.44 -12.32
N ALA A 158 9.64 5.26 -12.94
CA ALA A 158 9.31 5.09 -14.36
C ALA A 158 10.53 5.43 -15.22
N SER A 159 10.82 4.61 -16.24
CA SER A 159 11.90 4.89 -17.19
C SER A 159 11.54 6.09 -18.07
N ASN A 160 12.54 6.72 -18.69
CA ASN A 160 12.29 7.83 -19.60
C ASN A 160 11.45 7.39 -20.82
N GLU A 161 11.67 6.16 -21.29
CA GLU A 161 10.93 5.56 -22.40
C GLU A 161 9.44 5.43 -22.05
N LEU A 162 9.13 4.83 -20.90
CA LEU A 162 7.76 4.67 -20.41
C LEU A 162 7.06 6.02 -20.20
N LEU A 163 7.78 7.02 -19.67
CA LEU A 163 7.23 8.35 -19.45
C LEU A 163 6.96 9.10 -20.75
N LYS A 164 7.83 8.96 -21.75
CA LYS A 164 7.65 9.56 -23.07
C LYS A 164 6.43 8.97 -23.79
N GLU A 165 6.26 7.65 -23.70
CA GLU A 165 5.10 6.94 -24.22
C GLU A 165 3.82 7.34 -23.49
N HIS A 166 3.82 7.36 -22.16
CA HIS A 166 2.65 7.73 -21.37
C HIS A 166 2.18 9.17 -21.60
N TYR A 167 3.10 10.11 -21.83
CA TYR A 167 2.79 11.52 -22.08
C TYR A 167 2.87 11.91 -23.57
N ILE A 168 2.77 10.96 -24.50
CA ILE A 168 2.99 11.21 -25.93
C ILE A 168 2.10 12.31 -26.50
N ASP A 169 0.86 12.43 -26.01
CA ASP A 169 -0.11 13.46 -26.41
C ASP A 169 0.33 14.90 -26.03
N LEU A 170 1.31 15.01 -25.13
CA LEU A 170 1.87 16.29 -24.70
C LEU A 170 3.20 16.61 -25.38
N LYS A 171 3.71 15.76 -26.30
CA LYS A 171 5.06 15.87 -26.87
C LYS A 171 5.38 17.24 -27.49
N ASP A 172 4.36 17.90 -28.07
CA ASP A 172 4.50 19.18 -28.76
C ASP A 172 4.33 20.39 -27.80
N ARG A 173 4.09 20.14 -26.51
CA ARG A 173 3.96 21.21 -25.49
C ARG A 173 5.35 21.67 -25.02
N PRO A 174 5.60 22.99 -24.86
CA PRO A 174 6.91 23.50 -24.44
C PRO A 174 7.42 22.93 -23.09
N PHE A 175 6.51 22.57 -22.19
CA PHE A 175 6.85 22.01 -20.88
C PHE A 175 7.12 20.50 -20.89
N TYR A 176 6.92 19.79 -22.01
CA TYR A 176 7.01 18.33 -22.09
C TYR A 176 8.37 17.76 -21.63
N PRO A 177 9.54 18.29 -22.08
CA PRO A 177 10.82 17.80 -21.59
C PRO A 177 10.97 17.96 -20.07
N GLY A 178 10.46 19.07 -19.53
CA GLY A 178 10.43 19.34 -18.09
C GLY A 178 9.55 18.36 -17.33
N LEU A 179 8.37 18.02 -17.88
CA LEU A 179 7.46 17.05 -17.30
C LEU A 179 8.08 15.65 -17.22
N VAL A 180 8.68 15.15 -18.30
CA VAL A 180 9.33 13.83 -18.32
C VAL A 180 10.48 13.79 -17.31
N LYS A 181 11.35 14.81 -17.31
CA LYS A 181 12.45 14.94 -16.35
C LYS A 181 11.94 14.96 -14.91
N TYR A 182 10.87 15.70 -14.66
CA TYR A 182 10.22 15.79 -13.35
C TYR A 182 9.70 14.43 -12.89
N MET A 183 8.96 13.72 -13.74
CA MET A 183 8.38 12.42 -13.40
C MET A 183 9.45 11.33 -13.21
N ASN A 184 10.60 11.45 -13.86
CA ASN A 184 11.74 10.53 -13.69
C ASN A 184 12.60 10.83 -12.44
N SER A 185 12.41 11.99 -11.81
CA SER A 185 13.25 12.49 -10.69
C SER A 185 13.15 11.67 -9.41
N GLY A 186 12.13 10.83 -9.28
CA GLY A 186 11.93 10.00 -8.10
C GLY A 186 10.87 8.92 -8.29
N PRO A 187 10.49 8.21 -7.21
CA PRO A 187 9.45 7.20 -7.26
C PRO A 187 8.07 7.81 -7.46
N VAL A 188 7.21 7.10 -8.18
CA VAL A 188 5.80 7.40 -8.41
C VAL A 188 4.97 6.27 -7.83
N VAL A 189 3.81 6.60 -7.26
CA VAL A 189 2.78 5.59 -6.96
C VAL A 189 1.69 5.71 -8.03
N ALA A 190 1.66 4.74 -8.94
CA ALA A 190 0.61 4.62 -9.94
C ALA A 190 -0.49 3.70 -9.38
N MET A 191 -1.75 4.12 -9.47
CA MET A 191 -2.88 3.40 -8.88
C MET A 191 -4.13 3.47 -9.75
N GLU A 192 -4.90 2.39 -9.76
CA GLU A 192 -6.23 2.34 -10.35
C GLU A 192 -7.26 2.35 -9.24
N HIS A 193 -8.22 3.26 -9.32
CA HIS A 193 -9.36 3.32 -8.43
C HIS A 193 -10.65 3.06 -9.20
N HIS A 194 -11.64 2.55 -8.49
CA HIS A 194 -13.00 2.45 -9.01
C HIS A 194 -13.97 3.25 -8.13
N SER A 195 -14.90 3.96 -8.75
CA SER A 195 -15.95 4.70 -8.05
C SER A 195 -17.03 3.73 -7.55
N ARG A 196 -17.67 4.07 -6.43
CA ARG A 196 -19.02 3.57 -6.11
C ARG A 196 -19.99 4.56 -6.75
N GLN A 197 -20.64 4.19 -7.85
CA GLN A 197 -21.94 4.77 -8.15
C GLN A 197 -22.95 4.30 -7.09
#